data_AF-A0A2V3VCF6-F1
#
_entry.id   AF-A0A2V3VCF6-F1
#
_cell.length_a   1.000
_cell.length_b   1.000
_cell.length_c   1.000
_cell.angle_alpha   90.00
_cell.angle_beta   90.00
_cell.angle_gamma   90.00
#
_symmetry.space_group_name_H-M   'P 1'
#
loop_
_entity.id
_entity.type
_entity.pdbx_description
1 polymer ?
#
loop_
_entity_poly.entity_id
_entity_poly.type
_entity_poly.pdbx_seq_one_letter_code
_entity_poly.pdbx_strand_id
1 'polypeptide(L)'
;MEKASITLTDAHHKLLHAAVEAGEYASISEAIRDALRGWELERQMQQAELEHLRREIRKGIDDIEAGRVVQWDPEAMKQRLRAKFAK
;
A
#
# COMPACT_ATOMS: atom_id res chain seq x y z
N MET A 1 16.55 -2.24 23.86
CA MET A 1 16.33 -3.29 22.85
C MET A 1 16.13 -4.59 23.58
N GLU A 2 15.10 -5.35 23.21
CA GLU A 2 14.86 -6.69 23.74
C GLU A 2 15.44 -7.73 22.78
N LYS A 3 15.89 -8.87 23.31
CA LYS A 3 16.42 -9.96 22.49
C LYS A 3 15.29 -10.94 22.16
N ALA A 4 15.17 -11.27 20.88
CA ALA A 4 14.28 -12.32 20.39
C ALA A 4 15.11 -13.42 19.71
N SER A 5 14.76 -14.68 19.96
CA SER A 5 15.27 -15.82 19.19
C SER A 5 14.27 -16.14 18.09
N ILE A 6 14.71 -16.21 16.84
CA ILE A 6 13.87 -16.50 15.68
C ILE A 6 14.48 -17.64 14.87
N THR A 7 13.63 -18.50 14.33
CA THR A 7 14.05 -19.54 13.38
C THR A 7 13.94 -18.97 11.98
N LEU A 8 15.03 -19.03 11.21
CA LEU A 8 15.07 -18.61 9.82
C LEU A 8 15.15 -19.82 8.90
N THR A 9 14.67 -19.66 7.67
CA THR A 9 14.99 -20.60 6.59
C THR A 9 16.47 -20.48 6.23
N ASP A 10 17.06 -21.55 5.70
CA ASP A 10 18.46 -21.53 5.22
C ASP A 10 18.71 -20.41 4.21
N ALA A 11 17.72 -20.12 3.36
CA ALA A 11 17.81 -19.06 2.37
C ALA A 11 17.90 -17.67 3.02
N HIS A 12 17.03 -17.37 4.00
CA HIS A 12 17.07 -16.09 4.70
C HIS A 12 18.34 -15.95 5.55
N HIS A 13 18.77 -17.03 6.19
CA HIS A 13 20.02 -17.04 6.94
C HIS A 13 21.21 -16.68 6.03
N LYS A 14 21.35 -17.36 4.87
CA LYS A 14 22.41 -17.06 3.89
C LYS A 14 22.35 -15.62 3.37
N LEU A 15 21.14 -15.12 3.08
CA LEU A 15 20.95 -13.75 2.61
C LEU A 15 21.42 -12.72 3.65
N LEU A 16 21.05 -12.88 4.92
CA LEU A 16 21.46 -11.97 5.99
C LEU A 16 22.96 -12.00 6.23
N HIS A 17 23.57 -13.19 6.17
CA HIS A 17 25.02 -13.34 6.29
C HIS A 17 25.77 -12.67 5.14
N ALA A 18 25.32 -12.89 3.89
CA ALA A 18 25.93 -12.28 2.71
C ALA A 18 25.88 -10.75 2.77
N ALA A 19 24.76 -10.16 3.23
CA ALA A 19 24.63 -8.72 3.37
C ALA A 19 25.61 -8.13 4.40
N VAL A 20 25.87 -8.87 5.49
CA VAL A 20 26.87 -8.47 6.50
C VAL A 20 28.29 -8.63 5.97
N GLU A 21 28.58 -9.74 5.28
CA GLU A 21 29.89 -9.99 4.67
C GLU A 21 30.23 -8.96 3.57
N ALA A 22 29.22 -8.49 2.83
CA ALA A 22 29.34 -7.42 1.86
C ALA A 22 29.53 -6.02 2.50
N GLY A 23 29.36 -5.91 3.81
CA GLY A 23 29.48 -4.65 4.54
C GLY A 23 28.25 -3.74 4.42
N GLU A 24 27.11 -4.24 3.91
CA GLU A 24 25.86 -3.48 3.84
C GLU A 24 25.25 -3.23 5.22
N TYR A 25 25.51 -4.13 6.17
CA TYR A 25 25.09 -4.02 7.57
C TYR A 25 26.21 -4.45 8.50
N ALA A 26 26.30 -3.81 9.67
CA ALA A 26 27.29 -4.17 10.69
C ALA A 26 26.91 -5.46 11.46
N SER A 27 25.64 -5.88 11.40
CA SER A 27 25.17 -7.11 12.04
C SER A 27 23.85 -7.62 11.46
N ILE A 28 23.58 -8.91 11.65
CA ILE A 28 22.27 -9.52 11.32
C ILE A 28 21.12 -8.82 12.03
N SER A 29 21.32 -8.43 13.31
CA SER A 29 20.28 -7.72 14.06
C SER A 29 19.95 -6.35 13.47
N GLU A 30 20.92 -5.68 12.83
CA GLU A 30 20.68 -4.43 12.12
C GLU A 30 19.88 -4.66 10.84
N ALA A 31 20.27 -5.63 10.03
CA ALA A 31 19.54 -6.02 8.82
C ALA A 31 18.09 -6.42 9.12
N ILE A 32 17.84 -7.18 10.20
CA ILE A 32 16.49 -7.55 10.63
C ILE A 32 15.68 -6.30 11.04
N ARG A 33 16.29 -5.36 11.78
CA ARG A 33 15.58 -4.11 12.15
C ARG A 33 15.25 -3.27 10.93
N ASP A 34 16.12 -3.25 9.91
CA ASP A 34 15.84 -2.57 8.65
C ASP A 34 14.67 -3.21 7.89
N ALA A 35 14.71 -4.54 7.74
CA ALA A 35 13.61 -5.30 7.14
C ALA A 35 12.28 -5.08 7.88
N LEU A 36 12.29 -5.05 9.21
CA LEU A 36 11.08 -4.78 10.02
C LEU A 36 10.57 -3.35 9.84
N ARG A 37 11.45 -2.36 9.67
CA ARG A 37 11.04 -0.98 9.34
C ARG A 37 10.36 -0.92 7.97
N GLY A 38 10.90 -1.61 6.97
CA GLY A 38 10.29 -1.72 5.65
C GLY A 38 8.92 -2.40 5.69
N TRP A 39 8.82 -3.52 6.41
CA TRP A 39 7.58 -4.26 6.61
C TRP A 39 6.49 -3.44 7.31
N GLU A 40 6.86 -2.66 8.33
CA GLU A 40 5.93 -1.76 9.02
C GLU A 40 5.42 -0.66 8.09
N LEU A 41 6.31 -0.04 7.31
CA LEU A 41 5.93 0.97 6.32
C LEU A 41 4.96 0.42 5.27
N GLU A 42 5.24 -0.78 4.75
CA GLU A 42 4.36 -1.45 3.78
C GLU A 42 2.95 -1.67 4.37
N ARG A 43 2.85 -2.13 5.63
CA ARG A 43 1.55 -2.29 6.31
C ARG A 43 0.82 -0.97 6.47
N GLN A 44 1.52 0.10 6.86
CA GLN A 44 0.92 1.42 7.01
C GLN A 44 0.34 1.92 5.68
N MET A 45 1.08 1.72 4.57
CA MET A 45 0.59 2.06 3.23
C MET A 45 -0.64 1.24 2.84
N GLN A 46 -0.63 -0.08 3.09
CA GLN A 46 -1.78 -0.94 2.82
C GLN A 46 -3.02 -0.53 3.63
N GLN A 47 -2.85 -0.16 4.90
CA GLN A 47 -3.95 0.32 5.74
C GLN A 47 -4.49 1.67 5.24
N ALA A 48 -3.61 2.61 4.90
CA ALA A 48 -4.01 3.91 4.37
C ALA A 48 -4.81 3.78 3.06
N GLU A 49 -4.39 2.87 2.17
CA GLU A 49 -5.10 2.58 0.92
C GLU A 49 -6.48 1.96 1.20
N LEU A 50 -6.56 0.99 2.10
CA LEU A 50 -7.83 0.37 2.48
C LEU A 50 -8.81 1.38 3.08
N GLU A 51 -8.31 2.28 3.94
CA GLU A 51 -9.12 3.36 4.49
C GLU A 51 -9.56 4.36 3.42
N HIS A 52 -8.70 4.67 2.45
CA HIS A 52 -9.04 5.51 1.32
C HIS A 52 -10.19 4.90 0.50
N LEU A 53 -10.08 3.63 0.12
CA LEU A 53 -11.13 2.91 -0.61
C LEU A 53 -12.45 2.88 0.17
N ARG A 54 -12.41 2.62 1.47
CA ARG A 54 -13.59 2.67 2.34
C ARG A 54 -14.25 4.05 2.35
N ARG A 55 -13.46 5.13 2.37
CA ARG A 55 -13.97 6.52 2.29
C ARG A 55 -14.61 6.79 0.92
N GLU A 56 -13.99 6.37 -0.18
CA GLU A 56 -14.57 6.57 -1.52
C GLU A 56 -15.88 5.78 -1.70
N ILE A 57 -15.96 4.55 -1.19
CA ILE A 57 -17.21 3.77 -1.17
C ILE A 57 -18.28 4.50 -0.34
N ARG A 58 -17.92 5.01 0.84
CA ARG A 58 -18.87 5.76 1.69
C ARG A 58 -19.42 6.98 0.95
N LYS A 59 -18.58 7.76 0.28
CA LYS A 59 -19.03 8.89 -0.54
C LYS A 59 -20.04 8.46 -1.60
N GLY A 60 -19.78 7.34 -2.28
CA GLY A 60 -20.71 6.78 -3.27
C GLY A 60 -22.06 6.38 -2.66
N ILE A 61 -22.05 5.77 -1.47
CA ILE A 61 -23.28 5.45 -0.72
C ILE A 61 -24.03 6.73 -0.37
N ASP A 62 -23.35 7.75 0.16
CA ASP A 62 -23.94 9.02 0.54
C ASP A 62 -24.52 9.77 -0.69
N ASP A 63 -23.90 9.62 -1.87
CA ASP A 63 -24.42 10.13 -3.14
C ASP A 63 -25.69 9.40 -3.58
N ILE A 64 -25.76 8.08 -3.40
CA ILE A 64 -26.97 7.29 -3.69
C ILE A 64 -28.11 7.72 -2.77
N GLU A 65 -27.86 7.79 -1.46
CA GLU A 65 -28.87 8.17 -0.45
C GLU A 65 -29.41 9.58 -0.69
N ALA A 66 -28.56 10.50 -1.15
CA ALA A 66 -28.95 11.86 -1.49
C ALA A 66 -29.53 12.02 -2.91
N GLY A 67 -29.66 10.93 -3.69
CA GLY A 67 -30.18 10.99 -5.06
C GLY A 67 -29.27 11.73 -6.06
N ARG A 68 -27.97 11.85 -5.77
CA ARG A 68 -26.96 12.49 -6.65
C ARG A 68 -26.41 11.55 -7.73
N VAL A 69 -27.09 10.45 -7.99
CA VAL A 69 -26.72 9.45 -9.00
C VAL A 69 -27.71 9.46 -10.16
N VAL A 70 -27.21 9.13 -11.35
CA VAL A 70 -28.01 9.01 -12.58
C VAL A 70 -27.81 7.63 -13.19
N GLN A 71 -28.73 7.18 -14.05
CA GLN A 71 -28.48 5.96 -14.82
C GLN A 71 -27.25 6.12 -15.70
N TRP A 72 -26.46 5.05 -15.78
CA TRP A 72 -25.24 5.02 -16.54
C TRP A 72 -25.52 5.02 -18.05
N ASP A 73 -25.10 6.08 -18.73
CA ASP A 73 -25.13 6.20 -20.20
C ASP A 73 -23.73 6.61 -20.71
N PRO A 74 -22.98 5.68 -21.33
CA PRO A 74 -21.66 5.96 -21.88
C PRO A 74 -21.63 7.04 -22.96
N GLU A 75 -22.66 7.13 -23.82
CA GLU A 75 -22.67 8.07 -24.94
C GLU A 75 -22.97 9.48 -24.46
N ALA A 76 -23.95 9.65 -23.56
CA ALA A 76 -24.21 10.93 -22.89
C ALA A 76 -22.96 11.41 -22.11
N MET A 77 -22.25 10.51 -21.44
CA MET A 77 -21.01 10.82 -20.73
C MET A 77 -19.91 11.31 -21.69
N LYS A 78 -19.67 10.60 -22.80
CA LYS A 78 -18.68 11.01 -23.82
C LYS A 78 -19.01 12.38 -24.41
N GLN A 79 -20.27 12.62 -24.74
CA GLN A 79 -20.71 13.92 -25.27
C GLN A 79 -20.45 15.04 -24.27
N ARG A 80 -20.81 14.84 -23.00
CA ARG A 80 -20.55 15.79 -21.91
C ARG A 80 -19.06 16.10 -21.74
N LEU A 81 -18.22 15.07 -21.77
CA LEU A 81 -16.76 15.24 -21.67
C LEU A 81 -16.19 16.00 -22.87
N ARG A 82 -16.57 15.63 -24.10
CA ARG A 82 -16.15 16.35 -25.32
C ARG A 82 -16.53 17.83 -25.27
N ALA A 83 -17.76 18.15 -24.88
CA ALA A 83 -18.20 19.53 -24.72
C ALA A 83 -17.40 20.28 -23.64
N LYS A 84 -17.07 19.63 -22.52
CA LYS A 84 -16.29 20.22 -21.42
C LYS A 84 -14.84 20.52 -21.79
N PHE A 85 -14.23 19.71 -22.67
CA PHE A 85 -12.81 19.81 -23.05
C PHE A 85 -12.57 20.32 -24.48
N ALA A 86 -13.59 20.84 -25.18
CA ALA A 86 -13.45 21.42 -26.53
C ALA A 86 -12.83 22.83 -26.55
N LYS A 87 -11.90 23.11 -25.63
CA LYS A 87 -11.22 24.40 -25.50
C LYS A 87 -9.71 24.24 -25.62
#